data_AF-A0A6M8NHV6-F1
#
_entry.id   AF-A0A6M8NHV6-F1
#
_cell.length_a   1.000
_cell.length_b   1.000
_cell.length_c   1.000
_cell.angle_alpha   90.00
_cell.angle_beta   90.00
_cell.angle_gamma   90.00
#
_symmetry.space_group_name_H-M   'P 1'
#
loop_
_entity.id
_entity.type
_entity.pdbx_description
1 polymer ?
#
loop_
_entity_poly.entity_id
_entity_poly.type
_entity_poly.pdbx_seq_one_letter_code
_entity_poly.pdbx_strand_id
1 'polypeptide(L)'
;MISITKQWIEEGVENIYEATFNFLGILVMVDILTISNNEVSIYEVKSSTEVKDIYLHDVSIQYYVLKNLGFKIKSANVIHINNEYIRDDELDINQLFKIVDVTNEVISMQSNIPNILQEFETYLKDRENEPNIDIGKQCNNPYTCDAKEYCWKVQRNIPDYSIFNIFNLGSKKQIELYNRGIINIDDVPHDFDMTSIQAQAVENYKSKITYIDIENIKSFLQNLTYPIYHLDFETYQQAIPQYKGLKPFEQIPFQYSLHIEYEDGTLEHKEYLAQDSVDSRYELALKLCNDIPNDVTVLAYNMSFEKSVIKRLATLFEEFSEHLLAINDNMQDLMIPFQKKWYVTPSMNGSYSIKYVLPALEPEFEKAYKELDGVQNGSQAMNAFSKLAFLEEDEKQKPRNSLLEYCKLDTLAMVKILYILKNI
;
A
#
# COMPACT_ATOMS: atom_id res chain seq x y z
N MET A 1 9.88 -17.37 -29.95
CA MET A 1 9.68 -18.01 -28.63
C MET A 1 9.20 -19.45 -28.78
N ILE A 2 8.03 -19.74 -29.37
CA ILE A 2 7.54 -21.13 -29.56
C ILE A 2 8.58 -22.06 -30.22
N SER A 3 9.21 -21.62 -31.32
CA SER A 3 10.26 -22.40 -32.00
C SER A 3 11.48 -22.68 -31.11
N ILE A 4 11.85 -21.72 -30.27
CA ILE A 4 12.97 -21.84 -29.33
C ILE A 4 12.63 -22.81 -28.20
N THR A 5 11.43 -22.71 -27.63
CA THR A 5 10.93 -23.67 -26.63
C THR A 5 10.96 -25.09 -27.19
N LYS A 6 10.50 -25.30 -28.42
CA LYS A 6 10.55 -26.62 -29.06
C LYS A 6 11.99 -27.13 -29.22
N GLN A 7 12.91 -26.28 -29.68
CA GLN A 7 14.32 -26.63 -29.82
C GLN A 7 14.92 -27.05 -28.47
N TRP A 8 14.70 -26.29 -27.40
CA TRP A 8 15.23 -26.61 -26.07
C TRP A 8 14.65 -27.91 -25.49
N ILE A 9 13.38 -28.20 -25.75
CA ILE A 9 12.80 -29.50 -25.39
C ILE A 9 13.51 -30.64 -26.14
N GLU A 10 13.78 -30.47 -27.43
CA GLU A 10 14.49 -31.46 -28.27
C GLU A 10 15.96 -31.64 -27.84
N GLU A 11 16.60 -30.57 -27.36
CA GLU A 11 17.96 -30.58 -26.82
C GLU A 11 18.06 -31.16 -25.39
N GLY A 12 16.92 -31.45 -24.75
CA GLY A 12 16.87 -32.02 -23.40
C GLY A 12 17.12 -31.01 -22.29
N VAL A 13 16.85 -29.72 -22.52
CA VAL A 13 16.93 -28.68 -21.50
C VAL A 13 15.88 -28.95 -20.42
N GLU A 14 16.33 -29.15 -19.18
CA GLU A 14 15.45 -29.54 -18.07
C GLU A 14 14.58 -28.38 -17.57
N ASN A 15 15.10 -27.16 -17.53
CA ASN A 15 14.39 -25.99 -17.00
C ASN A 15 14.34 -24.90 -18.07
N ILE A 16 13.14 -24.59 -18.55
CA ILE A 16 12.91 -23.60 -19.59
C ILE A 16 12.09 -22.45 -19.00
N TYR A 17 12.70 -21.27 -18.94
CA TYR A 17 12.01 -20.04 -18.56
C TYR A 17 11.16 -19.53 -19.72
N GLU A 18 9.97 -19.02 -19.40
CA GLU A 18 8.99 -18.49 -20.37
C GLU A 18 8.68 -19.47 -21.52
N ALA A 19 8.60 -20.76 -21.20
CA ALA A 19 8.31 -21.81 -22.17
C ALA A 19 6.98 -21.51 -22.85
N THR A 20 7.02 -21.26 -24.16
CA THR A 20 5.90 -20.69 -24.90
C THR A 20 5.19 -21.74 -25.74
N PHE A 21 3.87 -21.82 -25.60
CA PHE A 21 3.02 -22.79 -26.29
C PHE A 21 1.83 -22.11 -26.95
N ASN A 22 1.37 -22.67 -28.06
CA ASN A 22 0.15 -22.23 -28.72
C ASN A 22 -0.76 -23.43 -29.01
N PHE A 23 -2.02 -23.33 -28.62
CA PHE A 23 -3.05 -24.30 -28.95
C PHE A 23 -4.30 -23.58 -29.43
N LEU A 24 -4.69 -23.80 -30.70
CA LEU A 24 -5.86 -23.17 -31.32
C LEU A 24 -5.90 -21.64 -31.16
N GLY A 25 -4.75 -20.97 -31.27
CA GLY A 25 -4.66 -19.51 -31.12
C GLY A 25 -4.51 -19.03 -29.67
N ILE A 26 -4.65 -19.90 -28.67
CA ILE A 26 -4.39 -19.60 -27.27
C ILE A 26 -2.89 -19.67 -27.03
N LEU A 27 -2.26 -18.51 -26.84
CA LEU A 27 -0.85 -18.38 -26.53
C LEU A 27 -0.67 -18.34 -25.00
N VAL A 28 0.17 -19.24 -24.48
CA VAL A 28 0.59 -19.21 -23.06
C VAL A 28 2.11 -19.21 -22.98
N MET A 29 2.62 -18.55 -21.95
CA MET A 29 4.02 -18.58 -21.55
C MET A 29 4.04 -19.09 -20.12
N VAL A 30 4.69 -20.24 -19.91
CA VAL A 30 4.89 -20.82 -18.57
C VAL A 30 6.16 -20.21 -17.99
N ASP A 31 6.07 -19.56 -16.83
CA ASP A 31 7.22 -18.86 -16.23
C ASP A 31 8.44 -19.77 -16.10
N ILE A 32 8.25 -20.97 -15.53
CA ILE A 32 9.27 -22.01 -15.47
C ILE A 32 8.62 -23.37 -15.78
N LEU A 33 9.02 -23.96 -16.90
CA LEU A 33 8.67 -25.33 -17.25
C LEU A 33 9.83 -26.24 -16.88
N THR A 34 9.59 -27.22 -16.01
CA THR A 34 10.59 -28.25 -15.71
C THR A 34 10.23 -29.56 -16.39
N ILE A 35 11.22 -30.25 -16.93
CA ILE A 35 11.06 -31.47 -17.71
C ILE A 35 11.90 -32.56 -17.07
N SER A 36 11.25 -33.67 -16.70
CA SER A 36 11.94 -34.82 -16.11
C SER A 36 11.17 -36.10 -16.45
N ASN A 37 11.87 -37.15 -16.89
CA ASN A 37 11.28 -38.45 -17.21
C ASN A 37 10.09 -38.39 -18.21
N ASN A 38 10.18 -37.53 -19.23
CA ASN A 38 9.11 -37.24 -20.21
C ASN A 38 7.81 -36.68 -19.58
N GLU A 39 7.88 -36.16 -18.37
CA GLU A 39 6.82 -35.41 -17.73
C GLU A 39 7.23 -33.96 -17.57
N VAL A 40 6.25 -33.07 -17.53
CA VAL A 40 6.46 -31.64 -17.32
C VAL A 40 5.83 -31.17 -16.02
N SER A 41 6.47 -30.24 -15.33
CA SER A 41 5.88 -29.53 -14.20
C SER A 41 5.82 -28.04 -14.50
N ILE A 42 4.66 -27.45 -14.25
CA ILE A 42 4.39 -26.03 -14.47
C ILE A 42 4.69 -25.30 -13.17
N TYR A 43 5.45 -24.21 -13.22
CA TYR A 43 5.66 -23.32 -12.08
C TYR A 43 5.37 -21.90 -12.52
N GLU A 44 4.33 -21.33 -11.92
CA GLU A 44 3.92 -19.93 -12.09
C GLU A 44 4.47 -19.10 -10.94
N VAL A 45 5.28 -18.08 -11.23
CA VAL A 45 5.98 -17.27 -10.23
C VAL A 45 5.18 -16.00 -9.98
N LYS A 46 4.78 -15.77 -8.72
CA LYS A 46 4.00 -14.60 -8.33
C LYS A 46 4.77 -13.70 -7.38
N SER A 47 4.74 -12.41 -7.69
CA SER A 47 5.16 -11.34 -6.76
C SER A 47 4.10 -11.18 -5.67
N SER A 48 4.01 -12.18 -4.80
CA SER A 48 3.06 -12.29 -3.71
C SER A 48 3.65 -13.08 -2.56
N THR A 49 2.94 -13.13 -1.44
CA THR A 49 3.29 -13.89 -0.25
C THR A 49 2.36 -15.06 0.02
N GLU A 50 1.36 -15.25 -0.84
CA GLU A 50 0.35 -16.31 -0.75
C GLU A 50 -0.20 -16.66 -2.13
N VAL A 51 -0.91 -17.79 -2.22
CA VAL A 51 -1.66 -18.16 -3.42
C VAL A 51 -3.03 -17.47 -3.41
N LYS A 52 -3.42 -16.89 -4.54
CA LYS A 52 -4.73 -16.25 -4.75
C LYS A 52 -5.50 -16.98 -5.84
N ASP A 53 -6.82 -16.95 -5.78
CA ASP A 53 -7.71 -17.63 -6.74
C ASP A 53 -7.39 -17.29 -8.20
N ILE A 54 -7.08 -16.02 -8.47
CA ILE A 54 -6.67 -15.54 -9.80
C ILE A 54 -5.43 -16.25 -10.35
N TYR A 55 -4.49 -16.67 -9.50
CA TYR A 55 -3.28 -17.38 -9.92
C TYR A 55 -3.62 -18.80 -10.37
N LEU A 56 -4.68 -19.41 -9.81
CA LEU A 56 -5.18 -20.70 -10.26
C LEU A 56 -5.71 -20.61 -11.69
N HIS A 57 -6.34 -19.49 -12.07
CA HIS A 57 -6.80 -19.27 -13.44
C HIS A 57 -5.62 -19.22 -14.43
N ASP A 58 -4.54 -18.51 -14.08
CA ASP A 58 -3.32 -18.43 -14.91
C ASP A 58 -2.71 -19.82 -15.15
N VAL A 59 -2.52 -20.59 -14.08
CA VAL A 59 -1.99 -21.95 -14.16
C VAL A 59 -2.97 -22.87 -14.90
N SER A 60 -4.28 -22.67 -14.75
CA SER A 60 -5.29 -23.54 -15.36
C SER A 60 -5.32 -23.45 -16.88
N ILE A 61 -5.11 -22.26 -17.45
CA ILE A 61 -5.06 -22.10 -18.91
C ILE A 61 -3.75 -22.63 -19.48
N GLN A 62 -2.63 -22.46 -18.77
CA GLN A 62 -1.36 -23.10 -19.13
C GLN A 62 -1.50 -24.63 -19.15
N TYR A 63 -2.04 -25.20 -18.07
CA TYR A 63 -2.30 -26.63 -17.97
C TYR A 63 -3.19 -27.13 -19.13
N TYR A 64 -4.26 -26.38 -19.44
CA TYR A 64 -5.17 -26.72 -20.53
C TYR A 64 -4.45 -26.79 -21.88
N VAL A 65 -3.63 -25.78 -22.22
CA VAL A 65 -2.87 -25.76 -23.48
C VAL A 65 -1.88 -26.93 -23.54
N LEU A 66 -1.05 -27.12 -22.51
CA LEU A 66 -0.02 -28.17 -22.49
C LEU A 66 -0.64 -29.56 -22.58
N LYS A 67 -1.74 -29.81 -21.84
CA LYS A 67 -2.46 -31.08 -21.89
C LYS A 67 -3.01 -31.37 -23.29
N ASN A 68 -3.60 -30.37 -23.95
CA ASN A 68 -4.14 -30.55 -25.30
C ASN A 68 -3.05 -30.67 -26.38
N LEU A 69 -1.84 -30.20 -26.12
CA LEU A 69 -0.66 -30.45 -26.95
C LEU A 69 -0.03 -31.84 -26.71
N GLY A 70 -0.56 -32.62 -25.77
CA GLY A 70 -0.14 -34.00 -25.51
C GLY A 70 0.95 -34.15 -24.45
N PHE A 71 1.28 -33.10 -23.71
CA PHE A 71 2.25 -33.19 -22.60
C PHE A 71 1.65 -33.96 -21.41
N LYS A 72 2.47 -34.82 -20.80
CA LYS A 72 2.13 -35.47 -19.52
C LYS A 72 2.53 -34.53 -18.39
N ILE A 73 1.56 -33.86 -17.80
CA ILE A 73 1.79 -32.88 -16.72
C ILE A 73 1.84 -33.63 -15.39
N LYS A 74 2.99 -33.56 -14.70
CA LYS A 74 3.24 -34.16 -13.38
C LYS A 74 2.63 -33.31 -12.27
N SER A 75 2.91 -32.01 -12.28
CA SER A 75 2.35 -31.05 -11.32
C SER A 75 2.20 -29.67 -11.92
N ALA A 76 1.33 -28.88 -11.31
CA ALA A 76 1.15 -27.47 -11.58
C ALA A 76 1.27 -26.71 -10.25
N ASN A 77 2.19 -25.75 -10.20
CA ASN A 77 2.65 -25.15 -8.96
C ASN A 77 2.63 -23.63 -9.06
N VAL A 78 2.40 -22.98 -7.92
CA VAL A 78 2.58 -21.54 -7.75
C VAL A 78 3.78 -21.32 -6.83
N ILE A 79 4.75 -20.52 -7.28
CA ILE A 79 5.88 -20.07 -6.48
C ILE A 79 5.60 -18.67 -5.98
N HIS A 80 5.76 -18.45 -4.68
CA HIS A 80 5.64 -17.13 -4.07
C HIS A 80 6.67 -16.95 -2.95
N ILE A 81 6.85 -15.72 -2.48
CA ILE A 81 7.77 -15.43 -1.37
C ILE A 81 7.16 -15.93 -0.06
N ASN A 82 7.96 -16.53 0.80
CA ASN A 82 7.60 -16.91 2.15
C ASN A 82 7.75 -15.70 3.09
N ASN A 83 6.65 -15.03 3.44
CA ASN A 83 6.67 -13.89 4.38
C ASN A 83 6.98 -14.27 5.83
N GLU A 84 7.05 -15.56 6.16
CA GLU A 84 7.47 -16.04 7.48
C GLU A 84 8.99 -16.27 7.56
N TYR A 85 9.68 -16.30 6.41
CA TYR A 85 11.12 -16.45 6.36
C TYR A 85 11.82 -15.29 7.08
N ILE A 86 12.70 -15.61 8.03
CA ILE A 86 13.58 -14.66 8.69
C ILE A 86 15.00 -14.97 8.21
N ARG A 87 15.67 -13.97 7.66
CA ARG A 87 17.07 -14.12 7.25
C ARG A 87 17.98 -14.30 8.46
N ASP A 88 18.83 -15.32 8.43
CA ASP A 88 19.92 -15.49 9.40
C ASP A 88 21.21 -14.83 8.85
N ASP A 89 22.39 -15.34 9.21
CA ASP A 89 23.67 -14.85 8.70
C ASP A 89 23.75 -14.93 7.16
N GLU A 90 23.21 -16.00 6.57
CA GLU A 90 23.16 -16.22 5.12
C GLU A 90 21.73 -16.28 4.57
N LEU A 91 21.59 -16.01 3.26
CA LEU A 91 20.30 -16.10 2.56
C LEU A 91 20.01 -17.55 2.16
N ASP A 92 18.97 -18.16 2.72
CA ASP A 92 18.48 -19.48 2.28
C ASP A 92 17.34 -19.31 1.26
N ILE A 93 17.67 -19.50 -0.02
CA ILE A 93 16.73 -19.39 -1.14
C ILE A 93 15.62 -20.44 -1.05
N ASN A 94 15.91 -21.63 -0.50
CA ASN A 94 14.94 -22.72 -0.40
C ASN A 94 13.87 -22.43 0.66
N GLN A 95 14.21 -21.62 1.68
CA GLN A 95 13.27 -21.17 2.70
C GLN A 95 12.58 -19.85 2.31
N LEU A 96 13.24 -19.02 1.50
CA LEU A 96 12.72 -17.74 1.01
C LEU A 96 11.52 -17.94 0.07
N PHE A 97 11.55 -18.97 -0.78
CA PHE A 97 10.46 -19.26 -1.71
C PHE A 97 9.61 -20.43 -1.23
N LYS A 98 8.29 -20.27 -1.31
CA LYS A 98 7.33 -21.33 -1.10
C LYS A 98 6.82 -21.82 -2.45
N ILE A 99 6.90 -23.12 -2.66
CA ILE A 99 6.33 -23.80 -3.83
C ILE A 99 5.06 -24.50 -3.36
N VAL A 100 3.92 -24.10 -3.91
CA VAL A 100 2.61 -24.67 -3.57
C VAL A 100 2.10 -25.46 -4.77
N ASP A 101 1.91 -26.77 -4.59
CA ASP A 101 1.27 -27.63 -5.59
C ASP A 101 -0.23 -27.34 -5.60
N VAL A 102 -0.74 -26.89 -6.75
CA VAL A 102 -2.15 -26.53 -6.99
C VAL A 102 -2.79 -27.43 -8.06
N THR A 103 -2.21 -28.61 -8.30
CA THR A 103 -2.58 -29.49 -9.42
C THR A 103 -4.05 -29.91 -9.34
N ASN A 104 -4.55 -30.24 -8.15
CA ASN A 104 -5.92 -30.75 -7.99
C ASN A 104 -6.96 -29.65 -8.26
N GLU A 105 -6.70 -28.46 -7.75
CA GLU A 105 -7.50 -27.25 -7.97
C GLU A 105 -7.55 -26.93 -9.46
N VAL A 106 -6.39 -26.90 -10.13
CA VAL A 106 -6.28 -26.66 -11.57
C VAL A 106 -7.00 -27.72 -12.40
N ILE A 107 -6.89 -29.01 -12.03
CA ILE A 107 -7.60 -30.10 -12.71
C ILE A 107 -9.12 -29.91 -12.59
N SER A 108 -9.62 -29.49 -11.44
CA SER A 108 -11.06 -29.28 -11.22
C SER A 108 -11.65 -28.19 -12.16
N MET A 109 -10.84 -27.21 -12.55
CA MET A 109 -11.23 -26.10 -13.43
C MET A 109 -11.28 -26.50 -14.91
N GLN A 110 -10.58 -27.56 -15.32
CA GLN A 110 -10.38 -27.91 -16.74
C GLN A 110 -11.68 -28.13 -17.52
N SER A 111 -12.71 -28.66 -16.87
CA SER A 111 -14.01 -28.93 -17.52
C SER A 111 -14.72 -27.67 -18.00
N ASN A 112 -14.46 -26.51 -17.36
CA ASN A 112 -15.13 -25.26 -17.67
C ASN A 112 -14.30 -24.33 -18.58
N ILE A 113 -13.00 -24.60 -18.77
CA ILE A 113 -12.12 -23.78 -19.62
C ILE A 113 -12.69 -23.57 -21.04
N PRO A 114 -13.22 -24.59 -21.75
CA PRO A 114 -13.80 -24.39 -23.07
C PRO A 114 -14.98 -23.39 -23.09
N ASN A 115 -15.82 -23.39 -22.05
CA ASN A 115 -16.95 -22.46 -21.95
C ASN A 115 -16.45 -21.02 -21.76
N ILE A 116 -15.45 -20.83 -20.90
CA ILE A 116 -14.83 -19.51 -20.65
C ILE A 116 -14.18 -18.98 -21.94
N LEU A 117 -13.48 -19.84 -22.68
CA LEU A 117 -12.87 -19.46 -23.95
C LEU A 117 -13.93 -19.05 -25.00
N GLN A 118 -15.05 -19.78 -25.06
CA GLN A 118 -16.16 -19.42 -25.94
C GLN A 118 -16.78 -18.07 -25.57
N GLU A 119 -16.88 -17.76 -24.28
CA GLU A 119 -17.33 -16.46 -23.79
C GLU A 119 -16.36 -15.34 -24.22
N PHE A 120 -15.06 -15.52 -24.02
CA PHE A 120 -14.05 -14.56 -24.47
C PHE A 120 -14.06 -14.34 -25.98
N GLU A 121 -14.19 -15.41 -26.77
CA GLU A 121 -14.34 -15.31 -28.21
C GLU A 121 -15.57 -14.51 -28.62
N THR A 122 -16.67 -14.62 -27.88
CA THR A 122 -17.91 -13.89 -28.17
C THR A 122 -17.69 -12.39 -28.02
N TYR A 123 -17.02 -11.96 -26.95
CA TYR A 123 -16.66 -10.55 -26.75
C TYR A 123 -15.65 -10.05 -27.78
N LEU A 124 -14.60 -10.83 -28.08
CA LEU A 124 -13.55 -10.42 -29.03
C LEU A 124 -14.02 -10.36 -30.50
N LYS A 125 -15.13 -11.03 -30.83
CA LYS A 125 -15.74 -10.98 -32.17
C LYS A 125 -16.47 -9.65 -32.42
N ASP A 126 -16.97 -8.99 -31.38
CA ASP A 126 -17.56 -7.66 -31.51
C ASP A 126 -16.46 -6.59 -31.44
N ARG A 127 -16.18 -5.98 -32.59
CA ARG A 127 -15.17 -4.91 -32.72
C ARG A 127 -15.79 -3.52 -32.79
N GLU A 128 -17.11 -3.43 -32.78
CA GLU A 128 -17.84 -2.18 -32.98
C GLU A 128 -18.47 -1.68 -31.67
N ASN A 129 -18.91 -2.60 -30.81
CA ASN A 129 -19.57 -2.27 -29.57
C ASN A 129 -18.71 -2.59 -28.35
N GLU A 130 -18.83 -1.73 -27.34
CA GLU A 130 -18.30 -1.99 -26.01
C GLU A 130 -19.24 -2.92 -25.21
N PRO A 131 -18.71 -3.67 -24.23
CA PRO A 131 -19.56 -4.47 -23.34
C PRO A 131 -20.57 -3.58 -22.61
N ASN A 132 -21.85 -3.95 -22.66
CA ASN A 132 -22.92 -3.25 -21.94
C ASN A 132 -22.90 -3.62 -20.44
N ILE A 133 -21.91 -3.08 -19.72
CA ILE A 133 -21.70 -3.30 -18.29
C ILE A 133 -21.69 -1.97 -17.53
N ASP A 134 -22.41 -1.93 -16.42
CA ASP A 134 -22.49 -0.75 -15.56
C ASP A 134 -21.37 -0.72 -14.50
N ILE A 135 -21.16 0.44 -13.85
CA ILE A 135 -20.31 0.59 -12.68
C ILE A 135 -20.75 -0.38 -11.58
N GLY A 136 -19.80 -1.19 -11.12
CA GLY A 136 -20.04 -2.20 -10.11
C GLY A 136 -18.76 -2.68 -9.44
N LYS A 137 -18.86 -3.76 -8.65
CA LYS A 137 -17.73 -4.29 -7.87
C LYS A 137 -16.53 -4.68 -8.75
N GLN A 138 -16.79 -5.11 -9.99
CA GLN A 138 -15.77 -5.45 -10.98
C GLN A 138 -14.84 -4.28 -11.32
N CYS A 139 -15.23 -3.03 -11.05
CA CYS A 139 -14.35 -1.89 -11.27
C CYS A 139 -13.09 -1.91 -10.39
N ASN A 140 -13.10 -2.62 -9.26
CA ASN A 140 -11.98 -2.72 -8.32
C ASN A 140 -11.66 -4.17 -7.89
N ASN A 141 -12.23 -5.17 -8.56
CA ASN A 141 -12.09 -6.58 -8.15
C ASN A 141 -11.88 -7.48 -9.37
N PRO A 142 -10.83 -8.31 -9.42
CA PRO A 142 -9.77 -8.47 -8.40
C PRO A 142 -8.74 -7.32 -8.39
N TYR A 143 -8.73 -6.50 -9.45
CA TYR A 143 -7.86 -5.34 -9.60
C TYR A 143 -8.68 -4.14 -10.07
N THR A 144 -8.07 -2.95 -10.04
CA THR A 144 -8.64 -1.76 -10.68
C THR A 144 -8.79 -2.03 -12.18
N CYS A 145 -10.00 -1.84 -12.69
CA CYS A 145 -10.28 -1.99 -14.12
C CYS A 145 -9.56 -0.92 -14.94
N ASP A 146 -8.87 -1.31 -16.01
CA ASP A 146 -8.13 -0.37 -16.88
C ASP A 146 -9.06 0.64 -17.57
N ALA A 147 -10.31 0.26 -17.84
CA ALA A 147 -11.32 1.13 -18.43
C ALA A 147 -12.04 2.02 -17.39
N LYS A 148 -11.70 1.94 -16.10
CA LYS A 148 -12.44 2.60 -15.01
C LYS A 148 -12.56 4.10 -15.25
N GLU A 149 -11.48 4.78 -15.63
CA GLU A 149 -11.49 6.21 -15.86
C GLU A 149 -12.44 6.61 -16.99
N TYR A 150 -12.38 5.90 -18.11
CA TYR A 150 -13.28 6.10 -19.24
C TYR A 150 -14.75 5.84 -18.85
N CYS A 151 -15.03 4.70 -18.22
CA CYS A 151 -16.39 4.36 -17.81
C CYS A 151 -16.94 5.35 -16.77
N TRP A 152 -16.15 5.73 -15.78
CA TRP A 152 -16.62 6.61 -14.70
C TRP A 152 -16.72 8.07 -15.16
N LYS A 153 -15.69 8.62 -15.80
CA LYS A 153 -15.66 10.05 -16.15
C LYS A 153 -16.31 10.36 -17.48
N VAL A 154 -16.01 9.58 -18.52
CA VAL A 154 -16.44 9.90 -19.89
C VAL A 154 -17.86 9.40 -20.14
N GLN A 155 -18.13 8.12 -19.85
CA GLN A 155 -19.44 7.53 -20.15
C GLN A 155 -20.51 7.94 -19.14
N ARG A 156 -20.18 7.95 -17.85
CA ARG A 156 -21.16 8.15 -16.75
C ARG A 156 -21.06 9.50 -16.04
N ASN A 157 -20.05 10.31 -16.37
CA ASN A 157 -19.85 11.64 -15.80
C ASN A 157 -19.87 11.66 -14.26
N ILE A 158 -19.25 10.67 -13.62
CA ILE A 158 -19.14 10.58 -12.16
C ILE A 158 -18.17 11.65 -11.65
N PRO A 159 -18.59 12.59 -10.78
CA PRO A 159 -17.70 13.59 -10.17
C PRO A 159 -16.59 12.96 -9.33
N ASP A 160 -15.54 13.71 -9.03
CA ASP A 160 -14.44 13.25 -8.17
C ASP A 160 -14.90 12.91 -6.74
N TYR A 161 -15.89 13.66 -6.25
CA TYR A 161 -16.54 13.40 -4.97
C TYR A 161 -18.05 13.26 -5.16
N SER A 162 -18.57 12.07 -4.85
CA SER A 162 -19.92 11.61 -5.19
C SER A 162 -20.43 10.63 -4.13
N ILE A 163 -21.63 10.06 -4.34
CA ILE A 163 -22.15 9.01 -3.45
C ILE A 163 -21.20 7.82 -3.29
N PHE A 164 -20.32 7.55 -4.26
CA PHE A 164 -19.36 6.44 -4.20
C PHE A 164 -18.26 6.63 -3.16
N ASN A 165 -18.07 7.87 -2.66
CA ASN A 165 -17.14 8.17 -1.58
C ASN A 165 -17.75 7.96 -0.18
N ILE A 166 -19.08 7.99 -0.06
CA ILE A 166 -19.81 7.84 1.21
C ILE A 166 -20.40 6.42 1.35
N PHE A 167 -20.86 5.85 0.25
CA PHE A 167 -21.48 4.54 0.20
C PHE A 167 -20.58 3.56 -0.54
N ASN A 168 -20.17 2.49 0.14
CA ASN A 168 -19.29 1.47 -0.44
C ASN A 168 -19.83 0.94 -1.77
N LEU A 169 -18.95 0.82 -2.76
CA LEU A 169 -19.28 0.32 -4.09
C LEU A 169 -19.89 -1.08 -4.02
N GLY A 170 -21.07 -1.24 -4.63
CA GLY A 170 -21.84 -2.48 -4.62
C GLY A 170 -22.64 -2.73 -3.34
N SER A 171 -22.72 -1.77 -2.41
CA SER A 171 -23.65 -1.85 -1.28
C SER A 171 -25.10 -1.59 -1.73
N LYS A 172 -26.08 -2.17 -1.03
CA LYS A 172 -27.51 -1.98 -1.37
C LYS A 172 -27.89 -0.49 -1.48
N LYS A 173 -27.40 0.33 -0.55
CA LYS A 173 -27.66 1.78 -0.49
C LYS A 173 -27.04 2.52 -1.69
N GLN A 174 -25.79 2.20 -2.02
CA GLN A 174 -25.12 2.78 -3.20
C GLN A 174 -25.86 2.42 -4.49
N ILE A 175 -26.22 1.14 -4.66
CA ILE A 175 -26.94 0.66 -5.84
C ILE A 175 -28.31 1.33 -5.96
N GLU A 176 -29.04 1.47 -4.85
CA GLU A 176 -30.35 2.14 -4.84
C GLU A 176 -30.24 3.60 -5.30
N LEU A 177 -29.33 4.38 -4.71
CA LEU A 177 -29.13 5.77 -5.10
C LEU A 177 -28.72 5.88 -6.57
N TYR A 178 -27.76 5.06 -6.99
CA TYR A 178 -27.26 5.09 -8.35
C TYR A 178 -28.33 4.72 -9.40
N ASN A 179 -29.13 3.69 -9.13
CA ASN A 179 -30.25 3.29 -10.01
C ASN A 179 -31.36 4.35 -10.08
N ARG A 180 -31.46 5.23 -9.07
CA ARG A 180 -32.34 6.40 -9.08
C ARG A 180 -31.74 7.60 -9.83
N GLY A 181 -30.54 7.46 -10.41
CA GLY A 181 -29.80 8.55 -11.06
C GLY A 181 -29.14 9.53 -10.08
N ILE A 182 -29.10 9.20 -8.78
CA ILE A 182 -28.50 10.06 -7.75
C ILE A 182 -27.01 9.76 -7.69
N ILE A 183 -26.21 10.70 -8.18
CA ILE A 183 -24.74 10.60 -8.22
C ILE A 183 -24.11 11.67 -7.32
N ASN A 184 -24.63 12.90 -7.36
CA ASN A 184 -24.17 13.99 -6.50
C ASN A 184 -24.69 13.78 -5.08
N ILE A 185 -23.85 14.15 -4.12
CA ILE A 185 -24.23 14.07 -2.70
C ILE A 185 -25.37 15.03 -2.38
N ASP A 186 -25.43 16.18 -3.05
CA ASP A 186 -26.50 17.17 -2.90
C ASP A 186 -27.90 16.61 -3.21
N ASP A 187 -27.97 15.60 -4.08
CA ASP A 187 -29.21 14.97 -4.53
C ASP A 187 -29.69 13.83 -3.60
N VAL A 188 -28.92 13.47 -2.56
CA VAL A 188 -29.29 12.41 -1.61
C VAL A 188 -30.50 12.84 -0.76
N PRO A 189 -31.62 12.08 -0.72
CA PRO A 189 -32.79 12.46 0.06
C PRO A 189 -32.48 12.54 1.56
N HIS A 190 -33.09 13.51 2.25
CA HIS A 190 -32.90 13.68 3.70
C HIS A 190 -33.43 12.47 4.51
N ASP A 191 -34.49 11.83 4.01
CA ASP A 191 -35.13 10.65 4.60
C ASP A 191 -34.51 9.32 4.15
N PHE A 192 -33.41 9.37 3.38
CA PHE A 192 -32.71 8.17 2.94
C PHE A 192 -32.08 7.43 4.13
N ASP A 193 -32.28 6.11 4.19
CA ASP A 193 -31.72 5.29 5.26
C ASP A 193 -30.18 5.33 5.24
N MET A 194 -29.58 5.92 6.27
CA MET A 194 -28.14 6.11 6.41
C MET A 194 -27.70 5.72 7.82
N THR A 195 -26.47 5.21 7.94
CA THR A 195 -25.84 5.16 9.27
C THR A 195 -25.58 6.58 9.76
N SER A 196 -25.38 6.77 11.07
CA SER A 196 -25.04 8.09 11.64
C SER A 196 -23.82 8.71 10.96
N ILE A 197 -22.81 7.90 10.64
CA ILE A 197 -21.58 8.32 9.96
C ILE A 197 -21.87 8.81 8.53
N GLN A 198 -22.75 8.11 7.79
CA GLN A 198 -23.14 8.47 6.43
C GLN A 198 -23.99 9.74 6.40
N ALA A 199 -24.99 9.83 7.29
CA ALA A 199 -25.84 11.00 7.42
C ALA A 199 -25.01 12.25 7.71
N GLN A 200 -24.08 12.16 8.67
CA GLN A 200 -23.16 13.25 8.98
C GLN A 200 -22.24 13.62 7.80
N ALA A 201 -21.74 12.64 7.04
CA ALA A 201 -20.91 12.94 5.86
C ALA A 201 -21.70 13.67 4.76
N VAL A 202 -22.95 13.25 4.52
CA VAL A 202 -23.86 13.91 3.58
C VAL A 202 -24.20 15.33 4.07
N GLU A 203 -24.59 15.47 5.34
CA GLU A 203 -24.95 16.76 5.93
C GLU A 203 -23.77 17.73 5.95
N ASN A 204 -22.57 17.30 6.34
CA ASN A 204 -21.36 18.12 6.31
C ASN A 204 -21.06 18.59 4.88
N TYR A 205 -21.20 17.68 3.89
CA TYR A 205 -20.98 18.06 2.49
C TYR A 205 -22.03 19.06 1.99
N LYS A 206 -23.31 18.87 2.34
CA LYS A 206 -24.40 19.75 1.88
C LYS A 206 -24.41 21.11 2.56
N SER A 207 -24.22 21.13 3.88
CA SER A 207 -24.25 22.36 4.69
C SER A 207 -23.05 23.26 4.41
N LYS A 208 -21.92 22.67 3.99
CA LYS A 208 -20.62 23.34 3.88
C LYS A 208 -20.13 23.93 5.22
N ILE A 209 -20.62 23.42 6.35
CA ILE A 209 -20.29 23.90 7.70
C ILE A 209 -19.16 23.05 8.29
N THR A 210 -18.20 23.73 8.94
CA THR A 210 -17.20 23.07 9.78
C THR A 210 -17.80 22.74 11.16
N TYR A 211 -17.70 21.48 11.56
CA TYR A 211 -18.09 21.02 12.89
C TYR A 211 -16.86 20.91 13.80
N ILE A 212 -16.95 21.47 15.01
CA ILE A 212 -15.89 21.45 16.02
C ILE A 212 -16.48 21.11 17.40
N ASP A 213 -16.05 20.00 17.98
CA ASP A 213 -16.33 19.56 19.34
C ASP A 213 -15.21 20.04 20.26
N ILE A 214 -15.39 21.27 20.77
CA ILE A 214 -14.38 21.98 21.56
C ILE A 214 -14.04 21.22 22.85
N GLU A 215 -15.01 20.59 23.50
CA GLU A 215 -14.80 19.93 24.80
C GLU A 215 -13.91 18.69 24.65
N ASN A 216 -14.20 17.83 23.66
CA ASN A 216 -13.37 16.65 23.42
C ASN A 216 -11.96 17.01 22.93
N ILE A 217 -11.82 18.06 22.10
CA ILE A 217 -10.50 18.53 21.66
C ILE A 217 -9.71 19.08 22.84
N LYS A 218 -10.31 19.91 23.70
CA LYS A 218 -9.63 20.40 24.92
C LYS A 218 -9.21 19.26 25.85
N SER A 219 -10.07 18.25 26.03
CA SER A 219 -9.73 17.07 26.83
C SER A 219 -8.56 16.28 26.23
N PHE A 220 -8.49 16.15 24.89
CA PHE A 220 -7.34 15.53 24.23
C PHE A 220 -6.05 16.33 24.46
N LEU A 221 -6.10 17.65 24.29
CA LEU A 221 -4.93 18.53 24.45
C LEU A 221 -4.38 18.55 25.87
N GLN A 222 -5.23 18.37 26.89
CA GLN A 222 -4.81 18.29 28.30
C GLN A 222 -3.92 17.09 28.61
N ASN A 223 -3.94 16.05 27.76
CA ASN A 223 -3.08 14.87 27.94
C ASN A 223 -1.66 15.09 27.38
N LEU A 224 -1.40 16.20 26.69
CA LEU A 224 -0.09 16.50 26.11
C LEU A 224 0.76 17.28 27.12
N THR A 225 1.97 16.80 27.40
CA THR A 225 2.93 17.46 28.29
C THR A 225 4.15 17.96 27.51
N TYR A 226 4.61 19.17 27.86
CA TYR A 226 5.78 19.77 27.24
C TYR A 226 7.09 19.28 27.87
N PRO A 227 8.19 19.19 27.10
CA PRO A 227 8.25 19.37 25.64
C PRO A 227 7.56 18.24 24.86
N ILE A 228 6.93 18.58 23.73
CA ILE A 228 6.25 17.63 22.85
C ILE A 228 7.19 17.25 21.70
N TYR A 229 7.38 15.95 21.50
CA TYR A 229 8.27 15.38 20.50
C TYR A 229 7.45 14.87 19.31
N HIS A 230 7.33 15.68 18.26
CA HIS A 230 6.64 15.32 17.02
C HIS A 230 7.53 14.40 16.19
N LEU A 231 7.17 13.13 16.07
CA LEU A 231 7.99 12.07 15.48
C LEU A 231 7.34 11.47 14.22
N ASP A 232 8.13 11.36 13.16
CA ASP A 232 7.75 10.69 11.92
C ASP A 232 8.90 9.82 11.41
N PHE A 233 8.59 8.65 10.83
CA PHE A 233 9.56 7.72 10.26
C PHE A 233 9.34 7.54 8.77
N GLU A 234 10.43 7.50 8.01
CA GLU A 234 10.41 6.89 6.69
C GLU A 234 11.02 5.48 6.75
N THR A 235 10.31 4.55 6.13
CA THR A 235 10.71 3.14 6.05
C THR A 235 10.76 2.70 4.60
N TYR A 236 11.50 1.64 4.31
CA TYR A 236 11.48 0.96 3.02
C TYR A 236 11.25 -0.54 3.21
N GLN A 237 10.88 -1.24 2.14
CA GLN A 237 10.60 -2.67 2.16
C GLN A 237 11.34 -3.34 1.00
N GLN A 238 11.75 -4.59 1.21
CA GLN A 238 12.38 -5.40 0.18
C GLN A 238 11.81 -6.81 0.18
N ALA A 239 11.60 -7.35 -1.02
CA ALA A 239 11.17 -8.73 -1.22
C ALA A 239 12.22 -9.74 -0.73
N ILE A 240 13.50 -9.42 -0.91
CA ILE A 240 14.63 -10.24 -0.47
C ILE A 240 15.24 -9.52 0.76
N PRO A 241 15.16 -10.10 1.97
CA PRO A 241 15.73 -9.47 3.16
C PRO A 241 17.25 -9.38 3.02
N GLN A 242 17.79 -8.16 3.14
CA GLN A 242 19.23 -7.89 3.01
C GLN A 242 20.02 -8.21 4.28
N TYR A 243 19.41 -8.02 5.44
CA TYR A 243 20.07 -8.10 6.74
C TYR A 243 19.50 -9.20 7.63
N LYS A 244 20.30 -9.64 8.59
CA LYS A 244 19.90 -10.61 9.61
C LYS A 244 18.67 -10.11 10.38
N GLY A 245 17.77 -11.04 10.69
CA GLY A 245 16.56 -10.77 11.46
C GLY A 245 15.42 -10.12 10.68
N LEU A 246 15.57 -9.88 9.37
CA LEU A 246 14.51 -9.32 8.53
C LEU A 246 13.67 -10.40 7.84
N LYS A 247 12.38 -10.09 7.71
CA LYS A 247 11.45 -10.82 6.84
C LYS A 247 11.26 -10.13 5.49
N PRO A 248 10.84 -10.87 4.44
CA PRO A 248 10.36 -10.26 3.21
C PRO A 248 9.26 -9.24 3.44
N PHE A 249 9.37 -8.10 2.76
CA PHE A 249 8.45 -6.96 2.84
C PHE A 249 8.30 -6.37 4.26
N GLU A 250 9.22 -6.66 5.18
CA GLU A 250 9.25 -6.00 6.46
C GLU A 250 9.62 -4.52 6.30
N GLN A 251 8.98 -3.65 7.09
CA GLN A 251 9.28 -2.21 7.09
C GLN A 251 10.59 -1.95 7.84
N ILE A 252 11.59 -1.46 7.11
CA ILE A 252 12.93 -1.14 7.60
C ILE A 252 13.02 0.39 7.74
N PRO A 253 13.13 0.95 8.96
CA PRO A 253 13.30 2.39 9.13
C PRO A 253 14.67 2.81 8.61
N PHE A 254 14.69 3.88 7.81
CA PHE A 254 15.92 4.47 7.29
C PHE A 254 16.05 5.94 7.65
N GLN A 255 14.97 6.60 8.07
CA GLN A 255 15.01 8.00 8.45
C GLN A 255 13.97 8.27 9.53
N TYR A 256 14.25 9.25 10.37
CA TYR A 256 13.22 9.91 11.17
C TYR A 256 13.43 11.42 11.18
N SER A 257 12.33 12.14 11.35
CA SER A 257 12.33 13.56 11.69
C SER A 257 11.73 13.74 13.09
N LEU A 258 12.22 14.75 13.80
CA LEU A 258 11.82 15.07 15.16
C LEU A 258 11.76 16.58 15.36
N HIS A 259 10.55 17.12 15.49
CA HIS A 259 10.37 18.49 15.96
C HIS A 259 10.05 18.48 17.46
N ILE A 260 10.81 19.24 18.24
CA ILE A 260 10.64 19.38 19.68
C ILE A 260 10.02 20.75 19.95
N GLU A 261 8.74 20.73 20.33
CA GLU A 261 7.98 21.93 20.67
C GLU A 261 8.08 22.15 22.18
N TYR A 262 8.60 23.30 22.60
CA TYR A 262 8.68 23.71 24.00
C TYR A 262 7.50 24.63 24.37
N GLU A 263 7.22 24.73 25.68
CA GLU A 263 6.06 25.49 26.19
C GLU A 263 6.13 26.99 25.86
N ASP A 264 7.34 27.55 25.75
CA ASP A 264 7.58 28.95 25.38
C ASP A 264 7.43 29.23 23.87
N GLY A 265 7.09 28.21 23.08
CA GLY A 265 6.98 28.28 21.62
C GLY A 265 8.29 28.07 20.87
N THR A 266 9.40 27.81 21.58
CA THR A 266 10.65 27.38 20.94
C THR A 266 10.43 26.07 20.19
N LEU A 267 10.97 25.98 18.97
CA LEU A 267 10.90 24.79 18.13
C LEU A 267 12.31 24.38 17.72
N GLU A 268 12.74 23.22 18.20
CA GLU A 268 14.01 22.58 17.81
C GLU A 268 13.73 21.46 16.81
N HIS A 269 14.64 21.25 15.85
CA HIS A 269 14.53 20.15 14.89
C HIS A 269 15.76 19.26 14.98
N LYS A 270 15.53 17.95 15.04
CA LYS A 270 16.53 16.89 14.94
C LYS A 270 16.08 15.89 13.88
N GLU A 271 17.03 15.20 13.29
CA GLU A 271 16.78 14.23 12.23
C GLU A 271 17.89 13.17 12.18
N TYR A 272 17.58 12.05 11.53
CA TYR A 272 18.54 11.03 11.17
C TYR A 272 18.18 10.48 9.79
N LEU A 273 19.18 10.31 8.92
CA LEU A 273 19.04 9.63 7.63
C LEU A 273 20.17 8.60 7.50
N ALA A 274 19.78 7.34 7.36
CA ALA A 274 20.64 6.18 7.21
C ALA A 274 21.65 6.37 6.07
N GLN A 275 22.80 5.71 6.23
CA GLN A 275 23.73 5.54 5.12
C GLN A 275 23.17 4.45 4.19
N ASP A 276 23.34 4.63 2.88
CA ASP A 276 22.94 3.60 1.93
C ASP A 276 23.86 2.38 2.03
N SER A 277 23.35 1.22 1.61
CA SER A 277 24.12 -0.03 1.52
C SER A 277 24.61 -0.63 2.84
N VAL A 278 24.22 -0.08 4.01
CA VAL A 278 24.56 -0.61 5.34
C VAL A 278 23.34 -0.75 6.24
N ASP A 279 23.36 -1.72 7.14
CA ASP A 279 22.28 -1.92 8.11
C ASP A 279 22.31 -0.84 9.19
N SER A 280 21.57 0.23 8.97
CA SER A 280 21.54 1.40 9.85
C SER A 280 20.54 1.27 11.02
N ARG A 281 19.87 0.11 11.20
CA ARG A 281 18.81 -0.04 12.20
C ARG A 281 19.32 0.15 13.63
N TYR A 282 20.51 -0.35 13.93
CA TYR A 282 21.15 -0.20 15.25
C TYR A 282 21.45 1.28 15.54
N GLU A 283 22.08 1.96 14.59
CA GLU A 283 22.46 3.37 14.70
C GLU A 283 21.24 4.28 14.83
N LEU A 284 20.18 3.99 14.06
CA LEU A 284 18.91 4.67 14.14
C LEU A 284 18.28 4.50 15.53
N ALA A 285 18.24 3.28 16.07
CA ALA A 285 17.71 3.02 17.41
C ALA A 285 18.51 3.76 18.50
N LEU A 286 19.85 3.70 18.43
CA LEU A 286 20.73 4.42 19.34
C LEU A 286 20.50 5.94 19.28
N LYS A 287 20.44 6.51 18.08
CA LYS A 287 20.21 7.94 17.87
C LYS A 287 18.84 8.36 18.40
N LEU A 288 17.80 7.56 18.18
CA LEU A 288 16.45 7.80 18.66
C LEU A 288 16.39 7.85 20.20
N CYS A 289 17.00 6.88 20.88
CA CYS A 289 17.08 6.87 22.35
C CYS A 289 17.88 8.06 22.91
N ASN A 290 18.91 8.52 22.20
CA ASN A 290 19.66 9.70 22.61
C ASN A 290 18.87 11.02 22.40
N ASP A 291 18.03 11.07 21.38
CA ASP A 291 17.30 12.29 21.01
C ASP A 291 15.98 12.46 21.78
N ILE A 292 15.32 11.37 22.19
CA ILE A 292 14.02 11.36 22.87
C ILE A 292 14.16 10.80 24.28
N PRO A 293 13.93 11.59 25.35
CA PRO A 293 13.86 11.08 26.73
C PRO A 293 12.74 10.04 26.92
N ASN A 294 12.79 9.26 28.00
CA ASN A 294 11.83 8.17 28.24
C ASN A 294 10.53 8.62 28.96
N ASP A 295 10.40 9.90 29.31
CA ASP A 295 9.34 10.46 30.15
C ASP A 295 8.64 11.67 29.52
N VAL A 296 8.69 11.80 28.20
CA VAL A 296 8.13 12.92 27.42
C VAL A 296 6.94 12.49 26.56
N THR A 297 6.06 13.44 26.21
CA THR A 297 5.01 13.19 25.22
C THR A 297 5.62 13.09 23.84
N VAL A 298 5.41 11.95 23.17
CA VAL A 298 5.73 11.78 21.76
C VAL A 298 4.44 11.90 20.96
N LEU A 299 4.40 12.74 19.95
CA LEU A 299 3.21 12.96 19.14
C LEU A 299 3.48 12.48 17.72
N ALA A 300 2.60 11.65 17.19
CA ALA A 300 2.64 11.20 15.80
C ALA A 300 1.26 11.36 15.15
N TYR A 301 1.21 11.36 13.83
CA TYR A 301 -0.03 11.35 13.08
C TYR A 301 -0.24 9.94 12.52
N ASN A 302 -1.26 9.22 13.01
CA ASN A 302 -1.41 7.77 12.80
C ASN A 302 -0.36 6.94 13.55
N MET A 303 -0.20 7.20 14.86
CA MET A 303 0.84 6.66 15.75
C MET A 303 1.05 5.13 15.69
N SER A 304 0.05 4.38 15.22
CA SER A 304 0.12 2.93 15.10
C SER A 304 1.31 2.47 14.24
N PHE A 305 1.67 3.24 13.22
CA PHE A 305 2.79 2.93 12.34
C PHE A 305 4.13 3.12 13.07
N GLU A 306 4.35 4.30 13.67
CA GLU A 306 5.56 4.66 14.40
C GLU A 306 5.77 3.73 15.60
N LYS A 307 4.68 3.41 16.34
CA LYS A 307 4.72 2.40 17.40
C LYS A 307 5.18 1.05 16.89
N SER A 308 4.75 0.65 15.70
CA SER A 308 5.18 -0.62 15.11
C SER A 308 6.68 -0.62 14.79
N VAL A 309 7.22 0.50 14.29
CA VAL A 309 8.65 0.67 14.00
C VAL A 309 9.48 0.56 15.27
N ILE A 310 9.12 1.36 16.29
CA ILE A 310 9.80 1.38 17.59
C ILE A 310 9.78 -0.01 18.25
N LYS A 311 8.64 -0.69 18.24
CA LYS A 311 8.51 -2.04 18.82
C LYS A 311 9.39 -3.07 18.12
N ARG A 312 9.54 -2.97 16.78
CA ARG A 312 10.46 -3.83 16.02
C ARG A 312 11.91 -3.57 16.42
N LEU A 313 12.33 -2.30 16.49
CA LEU A 313 13.67 -1.94 16.94
C LEU A 313 13.94 -2.44 18.37
N ALA A 314 12.97 -2.33 19.28
CA ALA A 314 13.06 -2.83 20.65
C ALA A 314 13.15 -4.36 20.75
N THR A 315 12.62 -5.08 19.75
CA THR A 315 12.73 -6.54 19.65
C THR A 315 14.08 -6.96 19.07
N LEU A 316 14.64 -6.15 18.15
CA LEU A 316 15.91 -6.41 17.49
C LEU A 316 17.12 -6.11 18.39
N PHE A 317 17.04 -5.05 19.22
CA PHE A 317 18.13 -4.55 20.04
C PHE A 317 17.71 -4.52 21.52
N GLU A 318 18.04 -5.58 22.25
CA GLU A 318 17.65 -5.78 23.65
C GLU A 318 18.13 -4.63 24.55
N GLU A 319 19.32 -4.09 24.30
CA GLU A 319 19.93 -3.00 25.05
C GLU A 319 19.16 -1.67 24.97
N PHE A 320 18.36 -1.48 23.93
CA PHE A 320 17.52 -0.29 23.76
C PHE A 320 16.06 -0.54 24.09
N SER A 321 15.69 -1.79 24.38
CA SER A 321 14.30 -2.24 24.47
C SER A 321 13.49 -1.46 25.50
N GLU A 322 14.01 -1.29 26.71
CA GLU A 322 13.33 -0.55 27.80
C GLU A 322 13.03 0.90 27.40
N HIS A 323 14.03 1.60 26.85
CA HIS A 323 13.89 3.01 26.44
C HIS A 323 12.92 3.15 25.26
N LEU A 324 13.09 2.33 24.22
CA LEU A 324 12.21 2.35 23.05
C LEU A 324 10.76 2.04 23.42
N LEU A 325 10.51 1.09 24.31
CA LEU A 325 9.15 0.80 24.78
C LEU A 325 8.57 1.95 25.60
N ALA A 326 9.37 2.67 26.39
CA ALA A 326 8.91 3.87 27.07
C ALA A 326 8.49 4.98 26.09
N ILE A 327 9.27 5.23 25.03
CA ILE A 327 8.89 6.13 23.93
C ILE A 327 7.57 5.67 23.30
N ASN A 328 7.43 4.36 23.03
CA ASN A 328 6.23 3.76 22.45
C ASN A 328 4.97 3.99 23.31
N ASP A 329 5.10 3.78 24.62
CA ASP A 329 3.98 3.86 25.56
C ASP A 329 3.53 5.31 25.77
N ASN A 330 4.47 6.26 25.71
CA ASN A 330 4.18 7.69 25.83
C ASN A 330 3.70 8.35 24.52
N MET A 331 3.55 7.61 23.41
CA MET A 331 3.03 8.24 22.19
C MET A 331 1.53 8.53 22.25
N GLN A 332 1.15 9.69 21.73
CA GLN A 332 -0.21 10.14 21.48
C GLN A 332 -0.45 10.30 19.98
N ASP A 333 -1.71 10.18 19.54
CA ASP A 333 -2.08 10.24 18.12
C ASP A 333 -2.82 11.54 17.79
N LEU A 334 -2.18 12.42 17.01
CA LEU A 334 -2.76 13.67 16.54
C LEU A 334 -3.89 13.48 15.51
N MET A 335 -4.05 12.26 14.98
CA MET A 335 -5.15 11.91 14.09
C MET A 335 -6.49 11.79 14.83
N ILE A 336 -6.50 11.60 16.16
CA ILE A 336 -7.70 11.30 16.96
C ILE A 336 -8.82 12.35 16.77
N PRO A 337 -8.57 13.67 16.89
CA PRO A 337 -9.62 14.69 16.71
C PRO A 337 -10.36 14.58 15.37
N PHE A 338 -9.66 14.17 14.31
CA PHE A 338 -10.23 14.05 12.97
C PHE A 338 -10.89 12.68 12.78
N GLN A 339 -10.24 11.60 13.22
CA GLN A 339 -10.78 10.24 13.15
C GLN A 339 -12.09 10.10 13.94
N LYS A 340 -12.17 10.71 15.13
CA LYS A 340 -13.37 10.73 15.96
C LYS A 340 -14.39 11.79 15.53
N LYS A 341 -14.09 12.55 14.47
CA LYS A 341 -14.93 13.61 13.92
C LYS A 341 -15.25 14.73 14.91
N TRP A 342 -14.34 15.01 15.83
CA TRP A 342 -14.40 16.18 16.68
C TRP A 342 -14.06 17.45 15.92
N TYR A 343 -13.23 17.35 14.88
CA TYR A 343 -13.02 18.42 13.92
C TYR A 343 -13.28 17.89 12.51
N VAL A 344 -14.29 18.43 11.82
CA VAL A 344 -14.60 18.06 10.42
C VAL A 344 -14.92 19.30 9.61
N THR A 345 -14.24 19.47 8.48
CA THR A 345 -14.57 20.48 7.46
C THR A 345 -14.87 19.81 6.11
N PRO A 346 -15.77 20.37 5.28
CA PRO A 346 -16.12 19.79 3.98
C PRO A 346 -14.93 19.52 3.07
N SER A 347 -13.89 20.35 3.11
CA SER A 347 -12.68 20.21 2.27
C SER A 347 -11.84 18.96 2.60
N MET A 348 -12.07 18.32 3.76
CA MET A 348 -11.45 17.04 4.10
C MET A 348 -12.02 15.87 3.29
N ASN A 349 -13.16 16.03 2.60
CA ASN A 349 -13.80 14.99 1.77
C ASN A 349 -13.99 13.65 2.50
N GLY A 350 -14.34 13.72 3.79
CA GLY A 350 -14.53 12.54 4.64
C GLY A 350 -13.25 11.79 5.04
N SER A 351 -12.09 12.21 4.56
CA SER A 351 -10.78 11.69 4.96
C SER A 351 -10.28 12.39 6.22
N TYR A 352 -9.52 11.66 7.03
CA TYR A 352 -8.83 12.18 8.21
C TYR A 352 -7.31 11.96 8.11
N SER A 353 -6.78 11.60 6.93
CA SER A 353 -5.33 11.54 6.74
C SER A 353 -4.75 12.95 6.67
N ILE A 354 -3.49 13.11 7.08
CA ILE A 354 -2.80 14.41 7.10
C ILE A 354 -2.83 15.12 5.73
N LYS A 355 -2.82 14.36 4.63
CA LYS A 355 -2.92 14.86 3.25
C LYS A 355 -4.22 15.60 2.94
N TYR A 356 -5.28 15.34 3.69
CA TYR A 356 -6.57 16.04 3.56
C TYR A 356 -6.79 17.01 4.70
N VAL A 357 -6.36 16.66 5.91
CA VAL A 357 -6.51 17.52 7.09
C VAL A 357 -5.65 18.78 6.99
N LEU A 358 -4.37 18.64 6.64
CA LEU A 358 -3.45 19.78 6.61
C LEU A 358 -3.87 20.83 5.58
N PRO A 359 -4.17 20.53 4.30
CA PRO A 359 -4.61 21.55 3.35
C PRO A 359 -6.00 22.12 3.69
N ALA A 360 -6.83 21.37 4.41
CA ALA A 360 -8.13 21.85 4.84
C ALA A 360 -8.05 22.85 6.00
N LEU A 361 -7.03 22.75 6.84
CA LEU A 361 -6.80 23.64 7.99
C LEU A 361 -5.83 24.79 7.65
N GLU A 362 -4.78 24.50 6.88
CA GLU A 362 -3.72 25.44 6.49
C GLU A 362 -3.44 25.29 4.99
N PRO A 363 -4.30 25.84 4.10
CA PRO A 363 -4.21 25.64 2.65
C PRO A 363 -2.87 26.06 2.04
N GLU A 364 -2.24 27.10 2.61
CA GLU A 364 -0.96 27.62 2.14
C GLU A 364 0.19 26.62 2.39
N PHE A 365 0.08 25.74 3.39
CA PHE A 365 1.13 24.74 3.68
C PHE A 365 1.21 23.65 2.60
N GLU A 366 0.14 23.41 1.85
CA GLU A 366 0.16 22.47 0.72
C GLU A 366 1.20 22.87 -0.35
N LYS A 367 1.48 24.18 -0.49
CA LYS A 367 2.49 24.68 -1.42
C LYS A 367 3.90 24.22 -1.04
N ALA A 368 4.20 24.09 0.26
CA ALA A 368 5.51 23.66 0.74
C ALA A 368 5.89 22.27 0.19
N TYR A 369 4.94 21.33 0.14
CA TYR A 369 5.17 20.01 -0.46
C TYR A 369 5.31 20.06 -1.99
N LYS A 370 4.52 20.91 -2.66
CA LYS A 370 4.56 21.06 -4.13
C LYS A 370 5.85 21.70 -4.63
N GLU A 371 6.49 22.52 -3.79
CA GLU A 371 7.74 23.21 -4.07
C GLU A 371 8.98 22.35 -3.80
N LEU A 372 8.84 21.20 -3.14
CA LEU A 372 9.93 20.24 -2.96
C LEU A 372 10.44 19.73 -4.33
N ASP A 373 11.75 19.84 -4.55
CA ASP A 373 12.43 19.22 -5.68
C ASP A 373 12.76 17.76 -5.33
N GLY A 374 12.08 16.80 -6.00
CA GLY A 374 12.32 15.37 -5.85
C GLY A 374 11.24 14.64 -5.05
N VAL A 375 11.48 14.41 -3.75
CA VAL A 375 10.62 13.59 -2.89
C VAL A 375 9.45 14.42 -2.36
N GLN A 376 8.22 13.97 -2.62
CA GLN A 376 6.98 14.65 -2.24
C GLN A 376 5.97 13.73 -1.53
N ASN A 377 6.30 12.44 -1.37
CA ASN A 377 5.50 11.48 -0.62
C ASN A 377 6.34 10.25 -0.23
N GLY A 378 5.88 9.49 0.78
CA GLY A 378 6.56 8.29 1.26
C GLY A 378 6.92 7.25 0.19
N SER A 379 6.09 7.03 -0.85
CA SER A 379 6.46 6.09 -1.93
C SER A 379 7.65 6.58 -2.76
N GLN A 380 7.76 7.89 -2.96
CA GLN A 380 8.94 8.50 -3.59
C GLN A 380 10.14 8.45 -2.64
N ALA A 381 9.95 8.63 -1.33
CA ALA A 381 11.01 8.53 -0.33
C ALA A 381 11.63 7.12 -0.31
N MET A 382 10.77 6.09 -0.22
CA MET A 382 11.16 4.66 -0.33
C MET A 382 12.00 4.39 -1.58
N ASN A 383 11.53 4.87 -2.74
CA ASN A 383 12.19 4.67 -4.02
C ASN A 383 13.50 5.46 -4.12
N ALA A 384 13.54 6.69 -3.61
CA ALA A 384 14.73 7.53 -3.61
C ALA A 384 15.83 6.90 -2.74
N PHE A 385 15.50 6.47 -1.52
CA PHE A 385 16.44 5.80 -0.63
C PHE A 385 16.97 4.49 -1.23
N SER A 386 16.08 3.64 -1.76
CA SER A 386 16.46 2.36 -2.37
C SER A 386 17.39 2.52 -3.59
N LYS A 387 17.34 3.67 -4.27
CA LYS A 387 18.20 3.98 -5.42
C LYS A 387 19.57 4.52 -5.03
N LEU A 388 19.75 5.06 -3.83
CA LEU A 388 21.02 5.66 -3.39
C LEU A 388 22.20 4.71 -3.58
N ALA A 389 22.03 3.42 -3.30
CA ALA A 389 23.07 2.40 -3.43
C ALA A 389 23.61 2.23 -4.87
N PHE A 390 22.89 2.72 -5.87
CA PHE A 390 23.25 2.60 -7.29
C PHE A 390 23.70 3.93 -7.93
N LEU A 391 23.76 5.01 -7.14
CA LEU A 391 24.23 6.32 -7.60
C LEU A 391 25.71 6.50 -7.30
N GLU A 392 26.39 7.28 -8.13
CA GLU A 392 27.74 7.76 -7.84
C GLU A 392 27.71 8.77 -6.67
N GLU A 393 28.80 8.87 -5.91
CA GLU A 393 28.85 9.66 -4.67
C GLU A 393 28.48 11.14 -4.86
N ASP A 394 28.84 11.74 -5.99
CA ASP A 394 28.49 13.13 -6.32
C ASP A 394 27.01 13.33 -6.68
N GLU A 395 26.31 12.27 -7.09
CA GLU A 395 24.88 12.29 -7.41
C GLU A 395 23.98 12.04 -6.19
N LYS A 396 24.52 11.46 -5.11
CA LYS A 396 23.75 11.10 -3.89
C LYS A 396 23.27 12.31 -3.09
N GLN A 397 23.96 13.45 -3.15
CA GLN A 397 23.66 14.58 -2.27
C GLN A 397 22.26 15.14 -2.49
N LYS A 398 21.83 15.27 -3.76
CA LYS A 398 20.51 15.81 -4.10
C LYS A 398 19.36 14.97 -3.52
N PRO A 399 19.22 13.66 -3.81
CA PRO A 399 18.15 12.85 -3.25
C PRO A 399 18.21 12.76 -1.72
N ARG A 400 19.40 12.76 -1.10
CA ARG A 400 19.51 12.83 0.36
C ARG A 400 18.91 14.12 0.93
N ASN A 401 19.21 15.28 0.33
CA ASN A 401 18.61 16.54 0.75
C ASN A 401 17.08 16.53 0.56
N SER A 402 16.58 16.00 -0.57
CA SER A 402 15.14 15.88 -0.81
C SER A 402 14.44 15.00 0.25
N LEU A 403 15.06 13.91 0.68
CA LEU A 403 14.56 13.05 1.76
C LEU A 403 14.48 13.79 3.09
N LEU A 404 15.52 14.54 3.46
CA LEU A 404 15.56 15.34 4.69
C LEU A 404 14.47 16.41 4.71
N GLU A 405 14.36 17.22 3.65
CA GLU A 405 13.35 18.29 3.56
C GLU A 405 11.92 17.74 3.61
N TYR A 406 11.65 16.63 2.92
CA TYR A 406 10.33 16.00 2.94
C TYR A 406 9.93 15.52 4.34
N CYS A 407 10.76 14.71 5.01
CA CYS A 407 10.44 14.16 6.33
C CYS A 407 10.37 15.27 7.41
N LYS A 408 11.19 16.32 7.26
CA LYS A 408 11.09 17.52 8.09
C LYS A 408 9.72 18.18 7.98
N LEU A 409 9.17 18.30 6.77
CA LEU A 409 7.84 18.88 6.57
C LEU A 409 6.73 18.05 7.22
N ASP A 410 6.84 16.72 7.24
CA ASP A 410 5.82 15.84 7.84
C ASP A 410 5.67 16.09 9.36
N THR A 411 6.79 16.23 10.07
CA THR A 411 6.73 16.64 11.49
C THR A 411 6.33 18.11 11.70
N LEU A 412 6.73 19.01 10.80
CA LEU A 412 6.29 20.41 10.87
C LEU A 412 4.78 20.55 10.63
N ALA A 413 4.20 19.73 9.77
CA ALA A 413 2.76 19.67 9.54
C ALA A 413 2.00 19.30 10.82
N MET A 414 2.53 18.38 11.64
CA MET A 414 1.96 18.05 12.94
C MET A 414 1.99 19.24 13.90
N VAL A 415 3.10 19.99 13.95
CA VAL A 415 3.20 21.22 14.74
C VAL A 415 2.13 22.23 14.30
N LYS A 416 1.90 22.41 13.00
CA LYS A 416 0.87 23.32 12.46
C LYS A 416 -0.54 22.88 12.82
N ILE A 417 -0.86 21.60 12.66
CA ILE A 417 -2.17 21.05 13.03
C ILE A 417 -2.41 21.23 14.52
N LEU A 418 -1.42 20.90 15.36
CA LEU A 418 -1.54 21.06 16.80
C LEU A 418 -1.73 22.53 17.21
N TYR A 419 -1.01 23.45 16.57
CA TYR A 419 -1.21 24.89 16.77
C TYR A 419 -2.66 25.30 16.49
N ILE A 420 -3.24 24.85 15.38
CA ILE A 420 -4.63 25.17 15.04
C ILE A 420 -5.60 24.61 16.08
N LEU A 421 -5.42 23.35 16.50
CA LEU A 421 -6.25 22.73 17.53
C LEU A 421 -6.16 23.45 18.89
N LYS A 422 -5.00 24.02 19.24
CA LYS A 422 -4.83 24.80 20.48
C LYS A 422 -5.51 26.17 20.44
N ASN A 423 -5.84 26.69 19.25
CA ASN A 423 -6.40 28.04 19.04
C ASN A 423 -7.89 28.03 18.63
N ILE A 424 -8.60 26.90 18.79
CA ILE A 424 -10.05 26.80 18.50
C ILE A 424 -10.94 27.43 19.58
#